data_AF-A0A9N9GFU0-F1
#
_entry.id   AF-A0A9N9GFU0-F1
#
_cell.length_a   1.000
_cell.length_b   1.000
_cell.length_c   1.000
_cell.angle_alpha   90.00
_cell.angle_beta   90.00
_cell.angle_gamma   90.00
#
_symmetry.space_group_name_H-M   'P 1'
#
loop_
_entity.id
_entity.type
_entity.pdbx_description
1 polymer ?
#
loop_
_entity_poly.entity_id
_entity_poly.type
_entity_poly.pdbx_seq_one_letter_code
_entity_poly.pdbx_strand_id
1 'polypeptide(L)'
;LDPSGVISAKEKQIRDTLLKLESIDSEGSTSLTMEELATVRRELAESKSLVSTHEQTINELHHENEHLTKKRDELEIRLNALELEYEELLDKTIAEEEANNNIDITETIAELRSKLEAQFVAKKEVQQKEIDELKQELEKKNEELYKLNNALAELKRANEELQNVLTERDSRSESQKNVVEKEKDMERIRKTMAQQLADFDVMKKALMRDLQNRCEKVVELEISLDETREQYNNVLRNNNNKAQQKKMAFLERNLEQLTNVQKQLVDQNASLKKEVAIAERKLLARNERIQALEALLQDAQEKLTSQNQKFEAQLQAVRERLEQARSQKSAANPFAVNSLSRIVKPLRGGVDVSGSDSPFEIAKTRFHSKTNLRRAVPVSAIKKEDKHLEFCKKYGIKFSNEDLIHQVCTHKSVISNTAPTNERLDYLGQKAIQLFAAEFFLGRVPPEELHEKVDLYTKHSDNLGIIGRKMGLDELLYWTPTNAKEVEMANQEGHKLKPKGIETVTGRALQALVGAIYHDQGDFAAREFVDKHILTAPIK
;
A
#
# COMPACT_ATOMS: atom_id res chain seq x y z
N LEU A 1 17.57 -22.08 6.10
CA LEU A 1 18.86 -22.23 6.80
C LEU A 1 18.55 -22.73 8.19
N ASP A 2 19.08 -23.90 8.57
CA ASP A 2 18.79 -24.58 9.84
C ASP A 2 19.24 -23.70 11.04
N PRO A 3 18.31 -23.22 11.89
CA PRO A 3 18.66 -22.37 13.03
C PRO A 3 19.25 -23.17 14.20
N SER A 4 19.22 -24.50 14.18
CA SER A 4 19.74 -25.36 15.25
C SER A 4 21.23 -25.72 15.08
N GLY A 5 21.76 -25.66 13.87
CA GLY A 5 23.13 -26.08 13.53
C GLY A 5 23.37 -27.59 13.63
N VAL A 6 22.36 -28.39 14.01
CA VAL A 6 22.46 -29.84 14.22
C VAL A 6 22.79 -30.55 12.91
N ILE A 7 22.23 -30.10 11.80
CA ILE A 7 22.53 -30.65 10.46
C ILE A 7 24.01 -30.44 10.13
N SER A 8 24.56 -29.25 10.38
CA SER A 8 25.97 -28.93 10.09
C SER A 8 26.96 -29.76 10.94
N ALA A 9 26.62 -30.02 12.21
CA ALA A 9 27.42 -30.87 13.09
C ALA A 9 27.42 -32.34 12.63
N LYS A 10 26.24 -32.91 12.31
CA LYS A 10 26.10 -34.27 11.79
C LYS A 10 26.76 -34.44 10.42
N GLU A 11 26.64 -33.46 9.53
CA GLU A 11 27.28 -33.47 8.20
C GLU A 11 28.81 -33.46 8.32
N LYS A 12 29.36 -32.69 9.26
CA LYS A 12 30.79 -32.72 9.59
C LYS A 12 31.22 -34.09 10.12
N GLN A 13 30.47 -34.67 11.06
CA GLN A 13 30.75 -36.00 11.59
C GLN A 13 30.73 -37.07 10.48
N ILE A 14 29.77 -37.03 9.55
CA ILE A 14 29.71 -37.92 8.38
C ILE A 14 30.96 -37.74 7.49
N ARG A 15 31.37 -36.50 7.18
CA ARG A 15 32.61 -36.24 6.44
C ARG A 15 33.86 -36.77 7.16
N ASP A 16 33.95 -36.57 8.47
CA ASP A 16 35.08 -37.08 9.28
C ASP A 16 35.10 -38.63 9.33
N THR A 17 33.95 -39.31 9.29
CA THR A 17 33.89 -40.79 9.17
C THR A 17 34.24 -41.29 7.76
N LEU A 18 33.83 -40.58 6.70
CA LEU A 18 34.19 -40.92 5.32
C LEU A 18 35.70 -40.80 5.08
N LEU A 19 36.32 -39.72 5.55
CA LEU A 19 37.77 -39.53 5.46
C LEU A 19 38.56 -40.62 6.19
N LYS A 20 38.06 -41.12 7.32
CA LYS A 20 38.66 -42.28 8.01
C LYS A 20 38.55 -43.55 7.19
N LEU A 21 37.38 -43.83 6.60
CA LEU A 21 37.20 -45.00 5.72
C LEU A 21 38.10 -44.93 4.48
N GLU A 22 38.23 -43.76 3.86
CA GLU A 22 39.12 -43.53 2.71
C GLU A 22 40.61 -43.73 3.06
N SER A 23 41.03 -43.33 4.27
CA SER A 23 42.40 -43.58 4.76
C SER A 23 42.69 -45.07 5.00
N ILE A 24 41.70 -45.86 5.43
CA ILE A 24 41.83 -47.31 5.66
C ILE A 24 41.95 -48.08 4.34
N ASP A 25 41.25 -47.64 3.29
CA ASP A 25 41.35 -48.23 1.94
C ASP A 25 42.72 -47.94 1.27
N SER A 26 43.36 -46.81 1.62
CA SER A 26 44.69 -46.44 1.11
C SER A 26 45.85 -47.19 1.80
N GLU A 27 45.69 -47.61 3.05
CA GLU A 27 46.69 -48.37 3.82
C GLU A 27 46.23 -49.83 3.97
N GLY A 28 46.30 -50.60 2.87
CA GLY A 28 45.63 -51.88 2.67
C GLY A 28 46.04 -53.07 3.55
N SER A 29 45.97 -52.95 4.88
CA SER A 29 46.11 -54.03 5.88
C SER A 29 45.51 -53.70 7.26
N THR A 30 44.36 -53.01 7.33
CA THR A 30 43.51 -53.02 8.53
C THR A 30 42.07 -53.41 8.21
N SER A 31 41.66 -54.61 8.65
CA SER A 31 40.22 -54.95 8.71
C SER A 31 39.58 -54.09 9.79
N LEU A 32 38.54 -53.33 9.44
CA LEU A 32 37.64 -52.70 10.39
C LEU A 32 37.28 -53.69 11.51
N THR A 33 37.34 -53.24 12.77
CA THR A 33 36.91 -54.10 13.87
C THR A 33 35.39 -54.32 13.79
N MET A 34 34.93 -55.47 14.29
CA MET A 34 33.50 -55.80 14.34
C MET A 34 32.68 -54.73 15.07
N GLU A 35 33.30 -54.04 16.03
CA GLU A 35 32.71 -52.98 16.84
C GLU A 35 32.59 -51.66 16.06
N GLU A 36 33.63 -51.21 15.34
CA GLU A 36 33.57 -50.03 14.45
C GLU A 36 32.56 -50.22 13.31
N LEU A 37 32.48 -51.43 12.76
CA LEU A 37 31.49 -51.75 11.72
C LEU A 37 30.06 -51.77 12.29
N ALA A 38 29.88 -52.10 13.56
CA ALA A 38 28.60 -52.00 14.26
C ALA A 38 28.21 -50.54 14.58
N THR A 39 29.17 -49.69 15.00
CA THR A 39 28.89 -48.26 15.25
C THR A 39 28.51 -47.53 13.97
N VAL A 40 29.25 -47.72 12.86
CA VAL A 40 28.92 -47.11 11.55
C VAL A 40 27.55 -47.56 11.06
N ARG A 41 27.19 -48.85 11.23
CA ARG A 41 25.83 -49.33 10.90
C ARG A 41 24.74 -48.68 11.75
N ARG A 42 25.01 -48.44 13.04
CA ARG A 42 24.08 -47.76 13.96
C ARG A 42 23.90 -46.29 13.58
N GLU A 43 24.99 -45.56 13.33
CA GLU A 43 24.95 -44.16 12.89
C GLU A 43 24.25 -44.02 11.53
N LEU A 44 24.47 -44.95 10.59
CA LEU A 44 23.76 -44.99 9.31
C LEU A 44 22.26 -45.25 9.48
N ALA A 45 21.86 -46.12 10.41
CA ALA A 45 20.44 -46.37 10.71
C ALA A 45 19.77 -45.16 11.37
N GLU A 46 20.45 -44.50 12.31
CA GLU A 46 19.97 -43.26 12.94
C GLU A 46 19.84 -42.13 11.92
N SER A 47 20.83 -41.97 11.02
CA SER A 47 20.79 -41.00 9.93
C SER A 47 19.62 -41.26 8.96
N LYS A 48 19.39 -42.52 8.56
CA LYS A 48 18.24 -42.90 7.74
C LYS A 48 16.90 -42.61 8.42
N SER A 49 16.79 -42.89 9.72
CA SER A 49 15.59 -42.56 10.50
C SER A 49 15.36 -41.05 10.53
N LEU A 50 16.41 -40.24 10.73
CA LEU A 50 16.32 -38.79 10.77
C LEU A 50 15.91 -38.21 9.40
N VAL A 51 16.50 -38.70 8.29
CA VAL A 51 16.10 -38.33 6.93
C VAL A 51 14.61 -38.64 6.70
N SER A 52 14.15 -39.83 7.06
CA SER A 52 12.74 -40.21 6.93
C SER A 52 11.80 -39.29 7.74
N THR A 53 12.18 -38.88 8.96
CA THR A 53 11.39 -37.89 9.73
C THR A 53 11.40 -36.50 9.11
N HIS A 54 12.52 -36.08 8.51
CA HIS A 54 12.60 -34.79 7.81
C HIS A 54 11.81 -34.81 6.50
N GLU A 55 11.83 -35.90 5.73
CA GLU A 55 10.98 -36.08 4.56
C GLU A 55 9.49 -35.99 4.92
N GLN A 56 9.08 -36.63 6.03
CA GLN A 56 7.71 -36.50 6.53
C GLN A 56 7.38 -35.05 6.91
N THR A 57 8.25 -34.37 7.67
CA THR A 57 8.04 -32.96 8.08
C THR A 57 7.98 -32.02 6.87
N ILE A 58 8.79 -32.27 5.83
CA ILE A 58 8.78 -31.50 4.57
C ILE A 58 7.45 -31.70 3.84
N ASN A 59 6.94 -32.93 3.78
CA ASN A 59 5.65 -33.22 3.16
C ASN A 59 4.48 -32.56 3.92
N GLU A 60 4.50 -32.59 5.26
CA GLU A 60 3.52 -31.91 6.11
C GLU A 60 3.54 -30.39 5.89
N LEU A 61 4.73 -29.77 5.93
CA LEU A 61 4.91 -28.34 5.65
C LEU A 61 4.55 -27.94 4.21
N HIS A 62 4.74 -28.83 3.23
CA HIS A 62 4.32 -28.59 1.85
C HIS A 62 2.78 -28.58 1.75
N HIS A 63 2.11 -29.53 2.42
CA HIS A 63 0.65 -29.60 2.41
C HIS A 63 0.02 -28.41 3.16
N GLU A 64 0.63 -27.98 4.27
CA GLU A 64 0.23 -26.77 4.99
C GLU A 64 0.43 -25.50 4.13
N ASN A 65 1.57 -25.36 3.44
CA ASN A 65 1.79 -24.22 2.53
C ASN A 65 0.80 -24.20 1.35
N GLU A 66 0.47 -25.37 0.78
CA GLU A 66 -0.51 -25.47 -0.29
C GLU A 66 -1.91 -25.04 0.19
N HIS A 67 -2.32 -25.50 1.38
CA HIS A 67 -3.57 -25.11 2.02
C HIS A 67 -3.61 -23.61 2.37
N LEU A 68 -2.53 -23.05 2.93
CA LEU A 68 -2.41 -21.61 3.22
C LEU A 68 -2.43 -20.76 1.95
N THR A 69 -1.84 -21.24 0.86
CA THR A 69 -1.85 -20.55 -0.45
C THR A 69 -3.27 -20.53 -1.03
N LYS A 70 -3.97 -21.67 -1.05
CA LYS A 70 -5.39 -21.74 -1.46
C LYS A 70 -6.27 -20.79 -0.65
N LYS A 71 -6.10 -20.78 0.67
CA LYS A 71 -6.84 -19.89 1.58
C LYS A 71 -6.52 -18.41 1.38
N ARG A 72 -5.28 -18.05 1.01
CA ARG A 72 -4.93 -16.69 0.59
C ARG A 72 -5.69 -16.33 -0.68
N ASP A 73 -5.64 -17.18 -1.70
CA ASP A 73 -6.26 -16.92 -3.00
C ASP A 73 -7.79 -16.77 -2.89
N GLU A 74 -8.44 -17.60 -2.06
CA GLU A 74 -9.86 -17.47 -1.71
C GLU A 74 -10.18 -16.12 -1.02
N LEU A 75 -9.33 -15.67 -0.09
CA LEU A 75 -9.51 -14.38 0.59
C LEU A 75 -9.26 -13.19 -0.35
N GLU A 76 -8.28 -13.27 -1.26
CA GLU A 76 -8.02 -12.27 -2.29
C GLU A 76 -9.20 -12.17 -3.28
N ILE A 77 -9.74 -13.31 -3.74
CA ILE A 77 -10.95 -13.33 -4.59
C ILE A 77 -12.13 -12.68 -3.86
N ARG A 78 -12.34 -13.00 -2.57
CA ARG A 78 -13.41 -12.43 -1.74
C ARG A 78 -13.25 -10.93 -1.53
N LEU A 79 -12.03 -10.45 -1.35
CA LEU A 79 -11.73 -9.03 -1.19
C LEU A 79 -12.00 -8.27 -2.49
N ASN A 80 -11.51 -8.76 -3.63
CA ASN A 80 -11.77 -8.16 -4.94
C ASN A 80 -13.28 -8.13 -5.28
N ALA A 81 -14.03 -9.18 -4.94
CA ALA A 81 -15.48 -9.22 -5.14
C ALA A 81 -16.20 -8.16 -4.28
N LEU A 82 -15.78 -7.98 -3.03
CA LEU A 82 -16.35 -6.98 -2.13
C LEU A 82 -15.99 -5.54 -2.57
N GLU A 83 -14.78 -5.31 -3.07
CA GLU A 83 -14.39 -4.03 -3.66
C GLU A 83 -15.26 -3.69 -4.88
N LEU A 84 -15.50 -4.66 -5.77
CA LEU A 84 -16.41 -4.49 -6.90
C LEU A 84 -17.86 -4.19 -6.46
N GLU A 85 -18.38 -4.90 -5.46
CA GLU A 85 -19.71 -4.61 -4.89
C GLU A 85 -19.80 -3.19 -4.29
N TYR A 86 -18.72 -2.68 -3.69
CA TYR A 86 -18.67 -1.29 -3.21
C TYR A 86 -18.59 -0.26 -4.34
N GLU A 87 -17.83 -0.53 -5.41
CA GLU A 87 -17.78 0.33 -6.59
C GLU A 87 -19.15 0.37 -7.29
N GLU A 88 -19.80 -0.77 -7.51
CA GLU A 88 -21.15 -0.84 -8.07
C GLU A 88 -22.19 -0.10 -7.22
N LEU A 89 -22.10 -0.22 -5.88
CA LEU A 89 -23.00 0.50 -4.97
C LEU A 89 -22.74 2.02 -5.01
N LEU A 90 -21.48 2.44 -5.10
CA LEU A 90 -21.09 3.85 -5.18
C LEU A 90 -21.57 4.47 -6.50
N ASP A 91 -21.28 3.84 -7.63
CA ASP A 91 -21.72 4.28 -8.96
C ASP A 91 -23.24 4.32 -9.04
N LYS A 92 -23.94 3.33 -8.47
CA LYS A 92 -25.39 3.34 -8.39
C LYS A 92 -25.94 4.45 -7.50
N THR A 93 -25.30 4.75 -6.37
CA THR A 93 -25.69 5.86 -5.49
C THR A 93 -25.50 7.20 -6.20
N ILE A 94 -24.38 7.40 -6.90
CA ILE A 94 -24.10 8.60 -7.70
C ILE A 94 -25.13 8.73 -8.83
N ALA A 95 -25.48 7.64 -9.53
CA ALA A 95 -26.50 7.66 -10.58
C ALA A 95 -27.92 7.92 -10.02
N GLU A 96 -28.25 7.42 -8.83
CA GLU A 96 -29.51 7.70 -8.11
C GLU A 96 -29.58 9.18 -7.67
N GLU A 97 -28.46 9.78 -7.21
CA GLU A 97 -28.33 11.21 -6.90
C GLU A 97 -28.40 12.12 -8.16
N GLU A 98 -27.73 11.77 -9.25
CA GLU A 98 -27.75 12.55 -10.50
C GLU A 98 -29.11 12.50 -11.22
N ALA A 99 -29.86 11.39 -11.08
CA ALA A 99 -31.17 11.23 -11.70
C ALA A 99 -32.29 12.05 -11.02
N ASN A 100 -32.22 12.23 -9.70
CA ASN A 100 -33.28 12.88 -8.92
C ASN A 100 -32.83 14.22 -8.32
N ASN A 101 -33.16 15.32 -9.00
CA ASN A 101 -33.00 16.69 -8.48
C ASN A 101 -33.95 17.04 -7.29
N ASN A 102 -34.56 16.04 -6.64
CA ASN A 102 -35.34 16.16 -5.42
C ASN A 102 -35.62 14.75 -4.85
N ILE A 103 -34.93 14.33 -3.77
CA ILE A 103 -35.30 13.13 -3.00
C ILE A 103 -35.47 13.49 -1.53
N ASP A 104 -36.51 12.95 -0.91
CA ASP A 104 -36.68 12.94 0.53
C ASP A 104 -35.58 12.08 1.18
N ILE A 105 -34.74 12.71 2.02
CA ILE A 105 -33.63 12.05 2.73
C ILE A 105 -34.12 10.90 3.60
N THR A 106 -35.40 10.89 4.02
CA THR A 106 -35.97 9.78 4.77
C THR A 106 -36.21 8.53 3.91
N GLU A 107 -36.51 8.70 2.62
CA GLU A 107 -36.72 7.60 1.67
C GLU A 107 -35.37 6.96 1.29
N THR A 108 -34.32 7.76 1.03
CA THR A 108 -32.97 7.22 0.77
C THR A 108 -32.38 6.49 1.98
N ILE A 109 -32.61 6.98 3.20
CA ILE A 109 -32.20 6.28 4.43
C ILE A 109 -33.00 4.98 4.62
N ALA A 110 -34.30 4.96 4.30
CA ALA A 110 -35.12 3.76 4.34
C ALA A 110 -34.64 2.70 3.31
N GLU A 111 -34.32 3.14 2.09
CA GLU A 111 -33.75 2.28 1.06
C GLU A 111 -32.37 1.74 1.44
N LEU A 112 -31.45 2.58 1.93
CA LEU A 112 -30.12 2.15 2.38
C LEU A 112 -30.23 1.15 3.53
N ARG A 113 -31.16 1.36 4.47
CA ARG A 113 -31.44 0.41 5.54
C ARG A 113 -31.99 -0.91 5.00
N SER A 114 -32.91 -0.86 4.03
CA SER A 114 -33.44 -2.06 3.37
C SER A 114 -32.38 -2.81 2.56
N LYS A 115 -31.50 -2.10 1.84
CA LYS A 115 -30.36 -2.63 1.09
C LYS A 115 -29.37 -3.32 2.06
N LEU A 116 -29.08 -2.70 3.21
CA LEU A 116 -28.23 -3.27 4.27
C LEU A 116 -28.85 -4.51 4.94
N GLU A 117 -30.14 -4.46 5.27
CA GLU A 117 -30.86 -5.59 5.88
C GLU A 117 -30.94 -6.79 4.91
N ALA A 118 -31.14 -6.54 3.61
CA ALA A 118 -31.06 -7.56 2.57
C ALA A 118 -29.65 -8.18 2.45
N GLN A 119 -28.57 -7.38 2.52
CA GLN A 119 -27.20 -7.92 2.56
C GLN A 119 -26.95 -8.80 3.79
N PHE A 120 -27.42 -8.39 4.99
CA PHE A 120 -27.29 -9.21 6.18
C PHE A 120 -28.07 -10.54 6.09
N VAL A 121 -29.27 -10.53 5.50
CA VAL A 121 -30.04 -11.75 5.24
C VAL A 121 -29.33 -12.64 4.23
N ALA A 122 -28.88 -12.11 3.09
CA ALA A 122 -28.15 -12.87 2.07
C ALA A 122 -26.88 -13.50 2.62
N LYS A 123 -26.08 -12.76 3.40
CA LYS A 123 -24.88 -13.28 4.07
C LYS A 123 -25.21 -14.41 5.05
N LYS A 124 -26.30 -14.29 5.80
CA LYS A 124 -26.79 -15.34 6.72
C LYS A 124 -27.27 -16.58 5.97
N GLU A 125 -27.95 -16.42 4.83
CA GLU A 125 -28.37 -17.55 3.99
C GLU A 125 -27.20 -18.29 3.36
N VAL A 126 -26.16 -17.58 2.88
CA VAL A 126 -24.94 -18.20 2.35
C VAL A 126 -24.23 -19.01 3.43
N GLN A 127 -24.05 -18.42 4.62
CA GLN A 127 -23.45 -19.13 5.76
C GLN A 127 -24.29 -20.34 6.22
N GLN A 128 -25.62 -20.24 6.15
CA GLN A 128 -26.50 -21.36 6.46
C GLN A 128 -26.38 -22.50 5.44
N LYS A 129 -26.29 -22.18 4.13
CA LYS A 129 -26.05 -23.17 3.07
C LYS A 129 -24.71 -23.87 3.24
N GLU A 130 -23.63 -23.12 3.51
CA GLU A 130 -22.29 -23.66 3.78
C GLU A 130 -22.30 -24.63 4.97
N ILE A 131 -23.00 -24.27 6.06
CA ILE A 131 -23.20 -25.14 7.23
C ILE A 131 -23.97 -26.43 6.86
N ASP A 132 -24.99 -26.35 6.01
CA ASP A 132 -25.82 -27.49 5.65
C ASP A 132 -25.15 -28.40 4.59
N GLU A 133 -24.30 -27.85 3.72
CA GLU A 133 -23.40 -28.61 2.83
C GLU A 133 -22.32 -29.36 3.62
N LEU A 134 -21.65 -28.71 4.58
CA LEU A 134 -20.68 -29.35 5.46
C LEU A 134 -21.29 -30.48 6.30
N LYS A 135 -22.55 -30.33 6.76
CA LYS A 135 -23.29 -31.42 7.41
C LYS A 135 -23.52 -32.61 6.47
N GLN A 136 -23.95 -32.36 5.23
CA GLN A 136 -24.14 -33.45 4.24
C GLN A 136 -22.83 -34.17 3.91
N GLU A 137 -21.71 -33.46 3.85
CA GLU A 137 -20.40 -34.08 3.64
C GLU A 137 -19.98 -34.93 4.85
N LEU A 138 -20.21 -34.44 6.07
CA LEU A 138 -19.96 -35.18 7.31
C LEU A 138 -20.84 -36.44 7.41
N GLU A 139 -22.11 -36.36 7.03
CA GLU A 139 -23.03 -37.50 6.93
C GLU A 139 -22.49 -38.57 5.95
N LYS A 140 -22.09 -38.17 4.73
CA LYS A 140 -21.48 -39.06 3.73
C LYS A 140 -20.19 -39.70 4.25
N LYS A 141 -19.34 -38.93 4.94
CA LYS A 141 -18.10 -39.46 5.54
C LYS A 141 -18.37 -40.47 6.66
N ASN A 142 -19.42 -40.25 7.47
CA ASN A 142 -19.87 -41.25 8.43
C ASN A 142 -20.36 -42.52 7.75
N GLU A 143 -21.17 -42.42 6.68
CA GLU A 143 -21.58 -43.60 5.91
C GLU A 143 -20.39 -44.38 5.31
N GLU A 144 -19.39 -43.67 4.77
CA GLU A 144 -18.15 -44.28 4.26
C GLU A 144 -17.39 -45.01 5.37
N LEU A 145 -17.27 -44.41 6.56
CA LEU A 145 -16.64 -45.04 7.73
C LEU A 145 -17.41 -46.27 8.20
N TYR A 146 -18.75 -46.25 8.18
CA TYR A 146 -19.58 -47.43 8.49
C TYR A 146 -19.36 -48.56 7.46
N LYS A 147 -19.36 -48.24 6.16
CA LYS A 147 -19.09 -49.20 5.08
C LYS A 147 -17.70 -49.81 5.21
N LEU A 148 -16.67 -48.98 5.49
CA LEU A 148 -15.30 -49.42 5.66
C LEU A 148 -15.11 -50.29 6.91
N ASN A 149 -15.72 -49.93 8.05
CA ASN A 149 -15.71 -50.75 9.26
C ASN A 149 -16.37 -52.13 9.05
N ASN A 150 -17.49 -52.18 8.33
CA ASN A 150 -18.15 -53.45 8.00
C ASN A 150 -17.25 -54.34 7.14
N ALA A 151 -16.63 -53.78 6.08
CA ALA A 151 -15.66 -54.51 5.26
C ALA A 151 -14.43 -55.00 6.07
N LEU A 152 -13.95 -54.20 7.04
CA LEU A 152 -12.88 -54.60 7.95
C LEU A 152 -13.29 -55.75 8.88
N ALA A 153 -14.56 -55.79 9.32
CA ALA A 153 -15.09 -56.88 10.12
C ALA A 153 -15.27 -58.17 9.31
N GLU A 154 -15.70 -58.08 8.05
CA GLU A 154 -15.79 -59.22 7.13
C GLU A 154 -14.40 -59.79 6.80
N LEU A 155 -13.42 -58.94 6.48
CA LEU A 155 -12.04 -59.36 6.24
C LEU A 155 -11.40 -60.03 7.47
N LYS A 156 -11.73 -59.58 8.70
CA LYS A 156 -11.28 -60.26 9.92
C LYS A 156 -11.89 -61.66 10.06
N ARG A 157 -13.20 -61.82 9.85
CA ARG A 157 -13.85 -63.14 9.86
C ARG A 157 -13.28 -64.07 8.80
N ALA A 158 -13.07 -63.59 7.58
CA ALA A 158 -12.48 -64.40 6.51
C ALA A 158 -11.04 -64.85 6.84
N ASN A 159 -10.24 -64.00 7.51
CA ASN A 159 -8.91 -64.37 7.99
C ASN A 159 -8.96 -65.38 9.16
N GLU A 160 -9.91 -65.25 10.09
CA GLU A 160 -10.12 -66.23 11.17
C GLU A 160 -10.57 -67.59 10.61
N GLU A 161 -11.50 -67.60 9.65
CA GLU A 161 -11.92 -68.82 8.93
C GLU A 161 -10.76 -69.47 8.16
N LEU A 162 -9.95 -68.67 7.46
CA LEU A 162 -8.76 -69.18 6.77
C LEU A 162 -7.71 -69.74 7.74
N GLN A 163 -7.47 -69.09 8.89
CA GLN A 163 -6.60 -69.64 9.93
C GLN A 163 -7.13 -70.98 10.45
N ASN A 164 -8.42 -71.05 10.77
CA ASN A 164 -9.07 -72.28 11.23
C ASN A 164 -8.95 -73.40 10.18
N VAL A 165 -9.21 -73.12 8.91
CA VAL A 165 -9.07 -74.09 7.80
C VAL A 165 -7.62 -74.50 7.58
N LEU A 166 -6.62 -73.61 7.74
CA LEU A 166 -5.21 -74.02 7.71
C LEU A 166 -4.87 -74.96 8.88
N THR A 167 -5.31 -74.65 10.10
CA THR A 167 -5.09 -75.54 11.26
C THR A 167 -5.82 -76.88 11.14
N GLU A 168 -7.02 -76.92 10.53
CA GLU A 168 -7.71 -78.18 10.24
C GLU A 168 -7.01 -78.97 9.11
N ARG A 169 -6.41 -78.29 8.13
CA ARG A 169 -5.72 -78.94 7.00
C ARG A 169 -4.42 -79.60 7.43
N ASP A 170 -3.69 -79.01 8.38
CA ASP A 170 -2.55 -79.65 9.04
C ASP A 170 -2.97 -80.88 9.88
N SER A 171 -4.23 -80.94 10.33
CA SER A 171 -4.79 -82.08 11.07
C SER A 171 -5.34 -83.23 10.21
N ARG A 172 -5.42 -83.07 8.88
CA ARG A 172 -6.01 -84.05 7.94
C ARG A 172 -5.09 -84.44 6.79
N SER A 173 -3.97 -85.07 7.13
CA SER A 173 -3.12 -85.79 6.16
C SER A 173 -3.11 -87.30 6.43
N GLU A 174 -4.18 -88.01 6.05
CA GLU A 174 -4.11 -89.45 5.76
C GLU A 174 -5.31 -90.02 4.99
N SER A 175 -5.13 -91.25 4.47
CA SER A 175 -6.14 -92.15 3.89
C SER A 175 -6.62 -91.92 2.45
N GLN A 176 -5.91 -92.55 1.51
CA GLN A 176 -6.47 -92.96 0.22
C GLN A 176 -7.55 -94.05 0.38
N LYS A 177 -8.67 -93.93 -0.33
CA LYS A 177 -9.35 -95.03 -1.05
C LYS A 177 -10.43 -94.48 -1.99
N ASN A 178 -10.83 -95.29 -2.97
CA ASN A 178 -11.89 -95.10 -3.98
C ASN A 178 -11.47 -94.57 -5.37
N VAL A 179 -10.83 -95.46 -6.15
CA VAL A 179 -10.66 -95.29 -7.60
C VAL A 179 -12.01 -95.21 -8.34
N VAL A 180 -13.07 -95.82 -7.79
CA VAL A 180 -14.44 -95.79 -8.35
C VAL A 180 -15.15 -94.46 -8.14
N GLU A 181 -14.81 -93.69 -7.09
CA GLU A 181 -15.32 -92.31 -6.95
C GLU A 181 -14.64 -91.38 -7.94
N LYS A 182 -13.33 -91.52 -8.16
CA LYS A 182 -12.59 -90.72 -9.15
C LYS A 182 -13.16 -90.82 -10.56
N GLU A 183 -13.73 -91.96 -10.95
CA GLU A 183 -14.37 -92.11 -12.27
C GLU A 183 -15.71 -91.37 -12.35
N LYS A 184 -16.55 -91.46 -11.31
CA LYS A 184 -17.80 -90.67 -11.19
C LYS A 184 -17.51 -89.17 -11.05
N ASP A 185 -16.40 -88.81 -10.41
CA ASP A 185 -15.99 -87.42 -10.26
C ASP A 185 -15.39 -86.87 -11.54
N MET A 186 -14.62 -87.67 -12.31
CA MET A 186 -14.24 -87.30 -13.67
C MET A 186 -15.44 -87.11 -14.59
N GLU A 187 -16.50 -87.93 -14.44
CA GLU A 187 -17.73 -87.75 -15.20
C GLU A 187 -18.53 -86.52 -14.75
N ARG A 188 -18.57 -86.23 -13.44
CA ARG A 188 -19.10 -84.96 -12.91
C ARG A 188 -18.31 -83.75 -13.43
N ILE A 189 -16.98 -83.82 -13.44
CA ILE A 189 -16.07 -82.79 -13.97
C ILE A 189 -16.32 -82.57 -15.46
N ARG A 190 -16.46 -83.63 -16.26
CA ARG A 190 -16.84 -83.53 -17.69
C ARG A 190 -18.19 -82.85 -17.88
N LYS A 191 -19.19 -83.21 -17.07
CA LYS A 191 -20.52 -82.60 -17.12
C LYS A 191 -20.49 -81.12 -16.71
N THR A 192 -19.73 -80.74 -15.67
CA THR A 192 -19.56 -79.33 -15.29
C THR A 192 -18.75 -78.55 -16.34
N MET A 193 -17.74 -79.16 -16.97
CA MET A 193 -16.98 -78.53 -18.05
C MET A 193 -17.85 -78.30 -19.30
N ALA A 194 -18.71 -79.27 -19.65
CA ALA A 194 -19.69 -79.12 -20.73
C ALA A 194 -20.73 -78.04 -20.41
N GLN A 195 -21.21 -77.96 -19.17
CA GLN A 195 -22.11 -76.89 -18.72
C GLN A 195 -21.42 -75.52 -18.79
N GLN A 196 -20.20 -75.40 -18.27
CA GLN A 196 -19.42 -74.16 -18.33
C GLN A 196 -19.19 -73.71 -19.79
N LEU A 197 -18.87 -74.63 -20.71
CA LEU A 197 -18.75 -74.30 -22.13
C LEU A 197 -20.06 -73.77 -22.73
N ALA A 198 -21.21 -74.36 -22.38
CA ALA A 198 -22.51 -73.86 -22.79
C ALA A 198 -22.83 -72.46 -22.19
N ASP A 199 -22.52 -72.26 -20.91
CA ASP A 199 -22.69 -70.97 -20.23
C ASP A 199 -21.77 -69.89 -20.81
N PHE A 200 -20.52 -70.25 -21.20
CA PHE A 200 -19.61 -69.37 -21.93
C PHE A 200 -20.14 -69.00 -23.32
N ASP A 201 -20.75 -69.92 -24.06
CA ASP A 201 -21.37 -69.61 -25.36
C ASP A 201 -22.61 -68.72 -25.24
N VAL A 202 -23.40 -68.87 -24.15
CA VAL A 202 -24.51 -67.95 -23.83
C VAL A 202 -23.97 -66.57 -23.45
N MET A 203 -22.95 -66.50 -22.58
CA MET A 203 -22.31 -65.25 -22.18
C MET A 203 -21.67 -64.52 -23.36
N LYS A 204 -20.99 -65.24 -24.26
CA LYS A 204 -20.42 -64.73 -25.51
C LYS A 204 -21.50 -64.11 -26.41
N LYS A 205 -22.65 -64.78 -26.58
CA LYS A 205 -23.78 -64.25 -27.36
C LYS A 205 -24.39 -63.00 -26.70
N ALA A 206 -24.51 -62.98 -25.38
CA ALA A 206 -25.00 -61.81 -24.65
C ALA A 206 -24.05 -60.61 -24.79
N LEU A 207 -22.74 -60.83 -24.63
CA LEU A 207 -21.71 -59.77 -24.72
C LEU A 207 -21.56 -59.24 -26.15
N MET A 208 -21.63 -60.11 -27.17
CA MET A 208 -21.70 -59.68 -28.58
C MET A 208 -22.92 -58.81 -28.87
N ARG A 209 -24.08 -59.11 -28.25
CA ARG A 209 -25.29 -58.31 -28.40
C ARG A 209 -25.22 -56.97 -27.69
N ASP A 210 -24.64 -56.91 -26.47
CA ASP A 210 -24.41 -55.64 -25.77
C ASP A 210 -23.41 -54.76 -26.53
N LEU A 211 -22.33 -55.35 -27.06
CA LEU A 211 -21.37 -54.63 -27.90
C LEU A 211 -22.05 -54.05 -29.15
N GLN A 212 -22.89 -54.84 -29.85
CA GLN A 212 -23.64 -54.36 -31.00
C GLN A 212 -24.57 -53.20 -30.63
N ASN A 213 -25.39 -53.35 -29.57
CA ASN A 213 -26.29 -52.28 -29.10
C ASN A 213 -25.51 -50.99 -28.74
N ARG A 214 -24.33 -51.11 -28.13
CA ARG A 214 -23.47 -49.96 -27.81
C ARG A 214 -22.91 -49.29 -29.07
N CYS A 215 -22.44 -50.06 -30.05
CA CYS A 215 -21.98 -49.53 -31.33
C CYS A 215 -23.11 -48.81 -32.08
N GLU A 216 -24.30 -49.39 -32.15
CA GLU A 216 -25.49 -48.76 -32.73
C GLU A 216 -25.81 -47.44 -32.01
N LYS A 217 -25.74 -47.40 -30.67
CA LYS A 217 -26.01 -46.17 -29.92
C LYS A 217 -24.93 -45.09 -30.07
N VAL A 218 -23.66 -45.46 -30.23
CA VAL A 218 -22.58 -44.50 -30.53
C VAL A 218 -22.80 -43.87 -31.91
N VAL A 219 -23.17 -44.66 -32.93
CA VAL A 219 -23.47 -44.14 -34.27
C VAL A 219 -24.66 -43.19 -34.27
N GLU A 220 -25.75 -43.51 -33.54
CA GLU A 220 -26.87 -42.57 -33.35
C GLU A 220 -26.43 -41.24 -32.71
N LEU A 221 -25.57 -41.31 -31.69
CA LEU A 221 -25.06 -40.13 -31.00
C LEU A 221 -24.15 -39.29 -31.91
N GLU A 222 -23.26 -39.90 -32.69
CA GLU A 222 -22.43 -39.22 -33.68
C GLU A 222 -23.26 -38.50 -34.75
N ILE A 223 -24.30 -39.15 -35.28
CA ILE A 223 -25.23 -38.52 -36.24
C ILE A 223 -25.91 -37.29 -35.60
N SER A 224 -26.46 -37.42 -34.39
CA SER A 224 -27.12 -36.30 -33.70
C SER A 224 -26.15 -35.15 -33.35
N LEU A 225 -24.87 -35.47 -33.10
CA LEU A 225 -23.83 -34.47 -32.84
C LEU A 225 -23.49 -33.69 -34.13
N ASP A 226 -23.42 -34.37 -35.27
CA ASP A 226 -23.16 -33.71 -36.56
C ASP A 226 -24.38 -32.91 -37.06
N GLU A 227 -25.62 -33.40 -36.85
CA GLU A 227 -26.84 -32.62 -37.10
C GLU A 227 -26.88 -31.33 -36.27
N THR A 228 -26.55 -31.39 -34.97
CA THR A 228 -26.52 -30.19 -34.10
C THR A 228 -25.38 -29.24 -34.46
N ARG A 229 -24.22 -29.74 -34.90
CA ARG A 229 -23.12 -28.93 -35.45
C ARG A 229 -23.52 -28.23 -36.75
N GLU A 230 -24.25 -28.91 -37.64
CA GLU A 230 -24.74 -28.31 -38.88
C GLU A 230 -25.79 -27.23 -38.59
N GLN A 231 -26.73 -27.49 -37.67
CA GLN A 231 -27.69 -26.48 -37.21
C GLN A 231 -27.01 -25.25 -36.62
N TYR A 232 -25.99 -25.42 -35.74
CA TYR A 232 -25.24 -24.32 -35.17
C TYR A 232 -24.50 -23.49 -36.23
N ASN A 233 -23.82 -24.15 -37.18
CA ASN A 233 -23.15 -23.48 -38.29
C ASN A 233 -24.13 -22.75 -39.21
N ASN A 234 -25.31 -23.31 -39.46
CA ASN A 234 -26.35 -22.68 -40.26
C ASN A 234 -26.97 -21.48 -39.55
N VAL A 235 -27.19 -21.52 -38.24
CA VAL A 235 -27.60 -20.33 -37.45
C VAL A 235 -26.53 -19.26 -37.50
N LEU A 236 -25.24 -19.61 -37.30
CA LEU A 236 -24.13 -18.66 -37.32
C LEU A 236 -23.97 -17.99 -38.71
N ARG A 237 -24.23 -18.72 -39.80
CA ARG A 237 -24.22 -18.17 -41.17
C ARG A 237 -25.47 -17.37 -41.54
N ASN A 238 -26.64 -17.75 -41.01
CA ASN A 238 -27.92 -17.09 -41.30
C ASN A 238 -28.15 -15.84 -40.43
N ASN A 239 -27.49 -15.71 -39.28
CA ASN A 239 -27.53 -14.50 -38.44
C ASN A 239 -26.69 -13.33 -39.01
N ASN A 240 -26.51 -13.30 -40.34
CA ASN A 240 -25.67 -12.36 -41.06
C ASN A 240 -26.45 -11.11 -41.49
N ASN A 241 -27.10 -10.47 -40.51
CA ASN A 241 -27.72 -9.17 -40.73
C ASN A 241 -26.60 -8.12 -40.87
N LYS A 242 -26.35 -7.66 -42.10
CA LYS A 242 -25.31 -6.65 -42.43
C LYS A 242 -25.37 -5.39 -41.55
N ALA A 243 -26.53 -5.06 -40.97
CA ALA A 243 -26.66 -3.96 -40.01
C ALA A 243 -26.03 -4.30 -38.64
N GLN A 244 -26.26 -5.51 -38.12
CA GLN A 244 -25.63 -5.99 -36.87
C GLN A 244 -24.13 -6.17 -37.03
N GLN A 245 -23.67 -6.70 -38.17
CA GLN A 245 -22.24 -6.89 -38.43
C GLN A 245 -21.47 -5.55 -38.47
N LYS A 246 -22.06 -4.49 -39.06
CA LYS A 246 -21.52 -3.13 -38.97
C LYS A 246 -21.53 -2.56 -37.55
N LYS A 247 -22.56 -2.87 -36.76
CA LYS A 247 -22.67 -2.42 -35.37
C LYS A 247 -21.63 -3.12 -34.47
N MET A 248 -21.37 -4.42 -34.69
CA MET A 248 -20.26 -5.13 -34.03
C MET A 248 -18.90 -4.55 -34.43
N ALA A 249 -18.61 -4.37 -35.71
CA ALA A 249 -17.34 -3.76 -36.14
C ALA A 249 -17.11 -2.34 -35.58
N PHE A 250 -18.19 -1.57 -35.34
CA PHE A 250 -18.10 -0.27 -34.67
C PHE A 250 -17.80 -0.42 -33.16
N LEU A 251 -18.44 -1.37 -32.48
CA LEU A 251 -18.20 -1.67 -31.07
C LEU A 251 -16.79 -2.23 -30.83
N GLU A 252 -16.30 -3.14 -31.69
CA GLU A 252 -14.93 -3.66 -31.67
C GLU A 252 -13.91 -2.52 -31.77
N ARG A 253 -14.10 -1.60 -32.73
CA ARG A 253 -13.22 -0.43 -32.88
C ARG A 253 -13.30 0.54 -31.70
N ASN A 254 -14.47 0.70 -31.08
CA ASN A 254 -14.62 1.55 -29.90
C ASN A 254 -13.93 0.93 -28.68
N LEU A 255 -14.09 -0.38 -28.47
CA LEU A 255 -13.37 -1.15 -27.45
C LEU A 255 -11.85 -1.09 -27.65
N GLU A 256 -11.36 -1.22 -28.88
CA GLU A 256 -9.94 -1.06 -29.20
C GLU A 256 -9.44 0.35 -28.88
N GLN A 257 -10.21 1.40 -29.20
CA GLN A 257 -9.88 2.78 -28.82
C GLN A 257 -9.86 2.97 -27.31
N LEU A 258 -10.86 2.47 -26.58
CA LEU A 258 -10.94 2.56 -25.12
C LEU A 258 -9.77 1.83 -24.45
N THR A 259 -9.43 0.63 -24.93
CA THR A 259 -8.29 -0.17 -24.45
C THR A 259 -6.96 0.56 -24.67
N ASN A 260 -6.80 1.23 -25.81
CA ASN A 260 -5.60 2.03 -26.09
C ASN A 260 -5.51 3.27 -25.18
N VAL A 261 -6.61 3.95 -24.90
CA VAL A 261 -6.65 5.08 -23.94
C VAL A 261 -6.36 4.59 -22.52
N GLN A 262 -6.98 3.49 -22.08
CA GLN A 262 -6.71 2.87 -20.79
C GLN A 262 -5.23 2.51 -20.64
N LYS A 263 -4.63 1.88 -21.66
CA LYS A 263 -3.19 1.57 -21.67
C LYS A 263 -2.32 2.83 -21.55
N GLN A 264 -2.63 3.89 -22.31
CA GLN A 264 -1.91 5.17 -22.21
C GLN A 264 -2.03 5.79 -20.81
N LEU A 265 -3.20 5.73 -20.18
CA LEU A 265 -3.41 6.23 -18.81
C LEU A 265 -2.66 5.38 -17.77
N VAL A 266 -2.58 4.07 -17.95
CA VAL A 266 -1.78 3.17 -17.08
C VAL A 266 -0.28 3.46 -17.23
N ASP A 267 0.21 3.59 -18.46
CA ASP A 267 1.62 3.92 -18.76
C ASP A 267 2.00 5.32 -18.22
N GLN A 268 1.11 6.31 -18.35
CA GLN A 268 1.30 7.65 -17.77
C GLN A 268 1.30 7.61 -16.23
N ASN A 269 0.37 6.90 -15.60
CA ASN A 269 0.36 6.72 -14.15
C ASN A 269 1.64 6.01 -13.64
N ALA A 270 2.15 5.02 -14.38
CA ALA A 270 3.42 4.38 -14.06
C ALA A 270 4.63 5.32 -14.20
N SER A 271 4.61 6.26 -15.17
CA SER A 271 5.63 7.30 -15.30
C SER A 271 5.55 8.31 -14.16
N LEU A 272 4.37 8.82 -13.85
CA LEU A 272 4.15 9.78 -12.76
C LEU A 272 4.57 9.21 -11.40
N LYS A 273 4.26 7.94 -11.11
CA LYS A 273 4.74 7.25 -9.89
C LYS A 273 6.28 7.23 -9.79
N LYS A 274 6.99 7.03 -10.91
CA LYS A 274 8.47 7.10 -10.95
C LYS A 274 8.99 8.52 -10.74
N GLU A 275 8.34 9.52 -11.32
CA GLU A 275 8.72 10.93 -11.16
C GLU A 275 8.51 11.41 -9.72
N VAL A 276 7.40 11.04 -9.07
CA VAL A 276 7.14 11.30 -7.64
C VAL A 276 8.24 10.68 -6.77
N ALA A 277 8.55 9.39 -6.95
CA ALA A 277 9.60 8.72 -6.17
C ALA A 277 11.01 9.36 -6.37
N ILE A 278 11.28 9.93 -7.55
CA ILE A 278 12.51 10.69 -7.81
C ILE A 278 12.48 12.06 -7.12
N ALA A 279 11.33 12.74 -7.11
CA ALA A 279 11.15 14.02 -6.43
C ALA A 279 11.28 13.87 -4.90
N GLU A 280 10.68 12.84 -4.32
CA GLU A 280 10.80 12.50 -2.89
C GLU A 280 12.25 12.28 -2.47
N ARG A 281 13.02 11.45 -3.19
CA ARG A 281 14.45 11.24 -2.91
C ARG A 281 15.26 12.54 -3.00
N LYS A 282 14.95 13.41 -3.96
CA LYS A 282 15.59 14.73 -4.09
C LYS A 282 15.22 15.67 -2.93
N LEU A 283 13.99 15.57 -2.42
CA LEU A 283 13.52 16.35 -1.27
C LEU A 283 14.18 15.88 0.03
N LEU A 284 14.27 14.56 0.26
CA LEU A 284 15.01 13.98 1.39
C LEU A 284 16.48 14.43 1.41
N ALA A 285 17.20 14.28 0.29
CA ALA A 285 18.60 14.72 0.18
C ALA A 285 18.79 16.24 0.35
N ARG A 286 17.75 17.06 0.07
CA ARG A 286 17.75 18.50 0.37
C ARG A 286 17.54 18.75 1.86
N ASN A 287 16.61 18.02 2.51
CA ASN A 287 16.35 18.15 3.94
C ASN A 287 17.57 17.73 4.78
N GLU A 288 18.24 16.62 4.43
CA GLU A 288 19.51 16.19 5.05
C GLU A 288 20.59 17.28 4.95
N ARG A 289 20.69 17.93 3.77
CA ARG A 289 21.62 19.04 3.55
C ARG A 289 21.24 20.29 4.37
N ILE A 290 19.95 20.61 4.50
CA ILE A 290 19.47 21.72 5.31
C ILE A 290 19.83 21.46 6.78
N GLN A 291 19.50 20.28 7.30
CA GLN A 291 19.82 19.88 8.67
C GLN A 291 21.33 19.95 8.97
N ALA A 292 22.18 19.53 8.03
CA ALA A 292 23.63 19.65 8.16
C ALA A 292 24.13 21.11 8.17
N LEU A 293 23.48 22.01 7.41
CA LEU A 293 23.79 23.44 7.40
C LEU A 293 23.27 24.16 8.66
N GLU A 294 22.11 23.75 9.17
CA GLU A 294 21.54 24.24 10.44
C GLU A 294 22.43 23.87 11.63
N ALA A 295 22.91 22.61 11.67
CA ALA A 295 23.87 22.18 12.69
C ALA A 295 25.17 23.00 12.62
N LEU A 296 25.74 23.22 11.43
CA LEU A 296 26.93 24.07 11.25
C LEU A 296 26.69 25.54 11.63
N LEU A 297 25.48 26.06 11.40
CA LEU A 297 25.10 27.42 11.79
C LEU A 297 24.98 27.54 13.32
N GLN A 298 24.37 26.56 13.98
CA GLN A 298 24.29 26.49 15.44
C GLN A 298 25.70 26.43 16.05
N ASP A 299 26.56 25.55 15.55
CA ASP A 299 27.98 25.42 15.92
C ASP A 299 28.73 26.76 15.83
N ALA A 300 28.46 27.55 14.78
CA ALA A 300 29.06 28.86 14.57
C ALA A 300 28.49 29.92 15.54
N GLN A 301 27.20 29.88 15.84
CA GLN A 301 26.55 30.75 16.83
C GLN A 301 27.04 30.46 18.26
N GLU A 302 27.20 29.19 18.64
CA GLU A 302 27.75 28.76 19.94
C GLU A 302 29.22 29.20 20.09
N LYS A 303 30.04 29.08 19.04
CA LYS A 303 31.41 29.60 19.02
C LYS A 303 31.46 31.13 19.17
N LEU A 304 30.60 31.86 18.45
CA LEU A 304 30.52 33.33 18.53
C LEU A 304 30.04 33.82 19.91
N THR A 305 29.01 33.20 20.47
CA THR A 305 28.51 33.54 21.81
C THR A 305 29.56 33.23 22.90
N SER A 306 30.27 32.09 22.81
CA SER A 306 31.40 31.79 23.69
C SER A 306 32.55 32.80 23.58
N GLN A 307 32.84 33.30 22.38
CA GLN A 307 33.82 34.38 22.18
C GLN A 307 33.34 35.70 22.80
N ASN A 308 32.09 36.09 22.56
CA ASN A 308 31.51 37.30 23.15
C ASN A 308 31.51 37.27 24.68
N GLN A 309 31.13 36.15 25.30
CA GLN A 309 31.21 35.94 26.75
C GLN A 309 32.65 36.10 27.28
N LYS A 310 33.66 35.58 26.55
CA LYS A 310 35.07 35.74 26.92
C LYS A 310 35.53 37.20 26.80
N PHE A 311 35.14 37.91 25.75
CA PHE A 311 35.44 39.34 25.60
C PHE A 311 34.75 40.19 26.67
N GLU A 312 33.50 39.88 27.02
CA GLU A 312 32.76 40.57 28.07
C GLU A 312 33.39 40.33 29.45
N ALA A 313 33.75 39.09 29.78
CA ALA A 313 34.49 38.76 31.00
C ALA A 313 35.86 39.48 31.08
N GLN A 314 36.59 39.58 29.96
CA GLN A 314 37.83 40.35 29.88
C GLN A 314 37.59 41.86 30.11
N LEU A 315 36.55 42.44 29.49
CA LEU A 315 36.17 43.84 29.70
C LEU A 315 35.76 44.10 31.15
N GLN A 316 35.04 43.17 31.79
CA GLN A 316 34.67 43.25 33.19
C GLN A 316 35.89 43.19 34.11
N ALA A 317 36.82 42.27 33.88
CA ALA A 317 38.08 42.18 34.64
C ALA A 317 38.97 43.44 34.46
N VAL A 318 38.98 44.04 33.26
CA VAL A 318 39.68 45.32 33.02
C VAL A 318 39.00 46.48 33.75
N ARG A 319 37.66 46.55 33.76
CA ARG A 319 36.90 47.55 34.54
C ARG A 319 37.18 47.40 36.03
N GLU A 320 37.15 46.19 36.56
CA GLU A 320 37.43 45.91 37.97
C GLU A 320 38.85 46.32 38.36
N ARG A 321 39.86 46.00 37.54
CA ARG A 321 41.25 46.48 37.76
C ARG A 321 41.37 48.00 37.69
N LEU A 322 40.65 48.66 36.79
CA LEU A 322 40.63 50.13 36.70
C LEU A 322 40.01 50.74 37.97
N GLU A 323 38.96 50.12 38.51
CA GLU A 323 38.27 50.54 39.73
C GLU A 323 39.11 50.26 41.00
N GLN A 324 39.82 49.14 41.05
CA GLN A 324 40.84 48.85 42.07
C GLN A 324 41.98 49.88 42.03
N ALA A 325 42.48 50.24 40.85
CA ALA A 325 43.51 51.27 40.70
C ALA A 325 43.00 52.69 41.08
N ARG A 326 41.72 52.98 40.81
CA ARG A 326 41.08 54.26 41.16
C ARG A 326 40.81 54.37 42.66
N SER A 327 40.36 53.31 43.30
CA SER A 327 40.18 53.24 44.76
C SER A 327 41.52 53.30 45.50
N GLN A 328 42.58 52.63 45.02
CA GLN A 328 43.94 52.80 45.55
C GLN A 328 44.48 54.24 45.40
N LYS A 329 44.21 54.92 44.27
CA LYS A 329 44.53 56.35 44.11
C LYS A 329 43.70 57.29 44.99
N SER A 330 42.60 56.82 45.59
CA SER A 330 41.78 57.64 46.49
C SER A 330 42.37 57.79 47.90
N ALA A 331 43.49 57.11 48.20
CA ALA A 331 44.19 57.15 49.48
C ALA A 331 45.52 57.96 49.47
N ALA A 332 45.87 58.63 48.36
CA ALA A 332 47.17 59.31 48.21
C ALA A 332 47.08 60.74 47.64
N ASN A 333 46.98 61.70 48.55
CA ASN A 333 47.35 63.13 48.48
C ASN A 333 46.67 64.07 47.44
N PRO A 334 46.11 65.23 47.85
CA PRO A 334 45.43 66.16 46.94
C PRO A 334 46.18 67.50 46.73
N PHE A 335 47.15 67.60 45.81
CA PHE A 335 47.70 68.91 45.40
C PHE A 335 48.26 68.93 43.96
N ALA A 336 48.08 70.08 43.28
CA ALA A 336 48.58 70.47 41.94
C ALA A 336 48.07 69.67 40.72
N VAL A 337 47.82 70.22 39.52
CA VAL A 337 47.28 71.50 38.98
C VAL A 337 47.47 71.40 37.44
N ASN A 338 46.42 71.72 36.69
CA ASN A 338 46.36 72.12 35.26
C ASN A 338 47.44 71.67 34.24
N SER A 339 46.97 71.04 33.15
CA SER A 339 47.32 71.51 31.78
C SER A 339 46.23 71.18 30.74
N LEU A 340 45.61 72.22 30.18
CA LEU A 340 44.81 72.17 28.95
C LEU A 340 45.73 72.38 27.75
N SER A 341 45.64 71.57 26.69
CA SER A 341 45.70 72.05 25.29
C SER A 341 45.44 70.94 24.26
N ARG A 342 45.20 71.37 23.01
CA ARG A 342 44.68 70.64 21.84
C ARG A 342 45.78 70.53 20.77
N ILE A 343 45.49 69.85 19.64
CA ILE A 343 46.26 69.83 18.36
C ILE A 343 47.42 68.79 18.47
N VAL A 344 47.73 67.89 17.52
CA VAL A 344 47.90 67.96 16.05
C VAL A 344 47.53 66.63 15.33
N LYS A 345 47.16 66.68 14.04
CA LYS A 345 47.15 65.54 13.09
C LYS A 345 48.38 65.58 12.17
N PRO A 346 49.01 64.43 11.85
CA PRO A 346 49.34 64.09 10.46
C PRO A 346 48.91 62.63 10.13
N LEU A 347 48.29 62.32 8.98
CA LEU A 347 48.79 62.32 7.59
C LEU A 347 49.94 61.33 7.29
N ARG A 348 49.52 60.19 6.70
CA ARG A 348 50.10 59.52 5.51
C ARG A 348 51.63 59.43 5.39
N GLY A 349 52.15 58.23 5.61
CA GLY A 349 53.44 57.78 5.10
C GLY A 349 53.53 56.26 5.24
N GLY A 350 53.84 55.55 4.16
CA GLY A 350 54.25 54.15 4.23
C GLY A 350 55.68 54.04 3.71
N VAL A 351 56.44 53.06 4.21
CA VAL A 351 57.56 52.38 3.54
C VAL A 351 57.81 51.05 4.27
N ASP A 352 58.10 50.03 3.47
CA ASP A 352 58.60 48.68 3.77
C ASP A 352 59.71 48.55 4.85
N VAL A 353 59.94 47.30 5.30
CA VAL A 353 61.19 46.52 5.09
C VAL A 353 61.28 45.28 6.02
N SER A 354 61.03 44.10 5.42
CA SER A 354 61.73 42.81 5.55
C SER A 354 61.79 41.93 6.83
N GLY A 355 61.60 40.61 6.60
CA GLY A 355 62.18 39.46 7.32
C GLY A 355 61.27 38.81 8.38
N SER A 356 61.10 37.49 8.53
CA SER A 356 61.55 36.28 7.80
C SER A 356 60.85 35.04 8.45
N ASP A 357 60.77 33.80 7.93
CA ASP A 357 60.98 33.21 6.59
C ASP A 357 60.25 31.83 6.51
N SER A 358 59.78 31.39 5.33
CA SER A 358 59.43 29.96 5.05
C SER A 358 59.14 29.71 3.54
N PRO A 359 59.54 28.57 2.93
CA PRO A 359 59.61 28.42 1.47
C PRO A 359 58.50 27.55 0.81
N PHE A 360 58.47 27.58 -0.54
CA PHE A 360 58.19 26.51 -1.55
C PHE A 360 57.37 25.25 -1.15
N GLU A 361 56.54 24.62 -1.99
CA GLU A 361 55.99 24.86 -3.34
C GLU A 361 54.95 23.74 -3.63
N ILE A 362 54.03 23.91 -4.60
CA ILE A 362 53.72 22.95 -5.71
C ILE A 362 52.29 23.11 -6.29
N ALA A 363 52.26 23.16 -7.63
CA ALA A 363 51.16 22.90 -8.57
C ALA A 363 49.88 23.75 -8.55
N LYS A 364 49.81 24.66 -9.54
CA LYS A 364 48.54 25.04 -10.20
C LYS A 364 48.15 23.98 -11.24
N THR A 365 46.87 23.61 -11.30
CA THR A 365 46.19 23.34 -12.59
C THR A 365 44.89 24.13 -12.66
N ARG A 366 44.42 24.37 -13.89
CA ARG A 366 43.66 25.57 -14.24
C ARG A 366 42.38 25.18 -14.99
N PHE A 367 41.21 25.35 -14.37
CA PHE A 367 39.93 25.29 -15.07
C PHE A 367 39.33 26.70 -15.24
N HIS A 368 38.95 27.02 -16.47
CA HIS A 368 38.36 28.31 -16.82
C HIS A 368 36.83 28.21 -16.86
N SER A 369 36.13 29.01 -16.06
CA SER A 369 34.72 29.36 -16.32
C SER A 369 34.62 30.86 -16.58
N LYS A 370 34.25 31.23 -17.81
CA LYS A 370 34.16 32.64 -18.23
C LYS A 370 33.01 33.36 -17.51
N THR A 371 33.33 34.23 -16.55
CA THR A 371 32.41 35.27 -16.10
C THR A 371 32.23 36.31 -17.20
N ASN A 372 31.00 36.53 -17.66
CA ASN A 372 30.65 37.69 -18.47
C ASN A 372 29.64 38.55 -17.69
N LEU A 373 30.12 39.67 -17.15
CA LEU A 373 29.27 40.69 -16.57
C LEU A 373 28.35 41.27 -17.66
N ARG A 374 27.05 41.35 -17.37
CA ARG A 374 26.16 42.33 -18.02
C ARG A 374 25.38 43.12 -16.97
N ARG A 375 26.00 44.25 -16.61
CA ARG A 375 25.39 45.59 -16.45
C ARG A 375 24.14 45.67 -15.56
N ALA A 376 24.34 46.21 -14.36
CA ALA A 376 23.25 46.71 -13.52
C ALA A 376 22.40 47.76 -14.28
N VAL A 377 21.08 47.63 -14.15
CA VAL A 377 20.07 48.60 -14.61
C VAL A 377 19.64 49.42 -13.39
N PRO A 378 19.51 50.77 -13.50
CA PRO A 378 19.22 51.61 -12.35
C PRO A 378 17.84 51.34 -11.75
N VAL A 379 17.75 51.35 -10.41
CA VAL A 379 16.52 51.20 -9.66
C VAL A 379 15.72 52.51 -9.70
N SER A 380 14.84 52.63 -10.68
CA SER A 380 13.76 53.62 -10.70
C SER A 380 12.48 52.99 -11.28
N ALA A 381 12.07 51.86 -10.69
CA ALA A 381 10.78 51.23 -10.94
C ALA A 381 9.90 51.41 -9.70
N ILE A 382 8.73 51.99 -9.94
CA ILE A 382 7.68 52.28 -8.95
C ILE A 382 7.42 51.05 -8.08
N LYS A 383 7.48 51.20 -6.74
CA LYS A 383 6.99 50.16 -5.83
C LYS A 383 5.48 50.02 -6.05
N LYS A 384 5.09 48.98 -6.78
CA LYS A 384 3.70 48.50 -6.79
C LYS A 384 3.42 48.00 -5.37
N GLU A 385 2.40 48.54 -4.73
CA GLU A 385 1.99 48.02 -3.42
C GLU A 385 1.50 46.57 -3.57
N ASP A 386 1.77 45.75 -2.57
CA ASP A 386 1.41 44.35 -2.60
C ASP A 386 -0.06 44.19 -2.19
N LYS A 387 -0.87 43.67 -3.12
CA LYS A 387 -2.30 43.42 -2.91
C LYS A 387 -2.59 42.53 -1.70
N HIS A 388 -1.67 41.62 -1.35
CA HIS A 388 -1.83 40.77 -0.16
C HIS A 388 -1.68 41.56 1.14
N LEU A 389 -0.74 42.50 1.18
CA LEU A 389 -0.56 43.39 2.33
C LEU A 389 -1.71 44.40 2.42
N GLU A 390 -2.27 44.87 1.31
CA GLU A 390 -3.49 45.68 1.28
C GLU A 390 -4.70 44.90 1.85
N PHE A 391 -4.90 43.64 1.44
CA PHE A 391 -5.95 42.77 1.97
C PHE A 391 -5.78 42.54 3.48
N CYS A 392 -4.56 42.24 3.94
CA CYS A 392 -4.28 42.07 5.36
C CYS A 392 -4.61 43.35 6.15
N LYS A 393 -4.17 44.53 5.68
CA LYS A 393 -4.51 45.82 6.28
C LYS A 393 -6.03 46.07 6.33
N LYS A 394 -6.77 45.74 5.26
CA LYS A 394 -8.23 45.91 5.16
C LYS A 394 -8.99 45.10 6.22
N TYR A 395 -8.53 43.89 6.54
CA TYR A 395 -9.14 43.02 7.55
C TYR A 395 -8.45 43.05 8.93
N GLY A 396 -7.49 43.96 9.13
CA GLY A 396 -6.77 44.13 10.40
C GLY A 396 -5.75 43.03 10.72
N ILE A 397 -5.46 42.15 9.76
CA ILE A 397 -4.52 41.03 9.91
C ILE A 397 -3.08 41.57 9.84
N LYS A 398 -2.22 41.13 10.75
CA LYS A 398 -0.78 41.43 10.75
C LYS A 398 0.00 40.15 11.05
N PHE A 399 0.61 39.57 10.03
CA PHE A 399 1.47 38.41 10.22
C PHE A 399 2.87 38.79 10.69
N SER A 400 3.50 37.96 11.53
CA SER A 400 4.93 38.12 11.90
C SER A 400 5.86 37.89 10.70
N ASN A 401 5.42 37.04 9.75
CA ASN A 401 6.09 36.82 8.47
C ASN A 401 5.16 37.20 7.31
N GLU A 402 5.57 38.17 6.49
CA GLU A 402 4.80 38.62 5.33
C GLU A 402 4.62 37.52 4.27
N ASP A 403 5.50 36.51 4.19
CA ASP A 403 5.36 35.39 3.26
C ASP A 403 4.12 34.50 3.54
N LEU A 404 3.57 34.52 4.76
CA LEU A 404 2.43 33.67 5.13
C LEU A 404 1.18 33.96 4.29
N ILE A 405 0.88 35.21 3.96
CA ILE A 405 -0.27 35.54 3.12
C ILE A 405 -0.08 35.06 1.68
N HIS A 406 1.16 35.08 1.16
CA HIS A 406 1.47 34.49 -0.15
C HIS A 406 1.29 32.96 -0.14
N GLN A 407 1.69 32.28 0.95
CA GLN A 407 1.45 30.85 1.12
C GLN A 407 -0.05 30.54 1.17
N VAL A 408 -0.84 31.30 1.95
CA VAL A 408 -2.31 31.15 2.05
C VAL A 408 -2.99 31.26 0.68
N CYS A 409 -2.56 32.22 -0.15
CA CYS A 409 -3.06 32.41 -1.51
C CYS A 409 -2.56 31.37 -2.52
N THR A 410 -1.58 30.51 -2.16
CA THR A 410 -0.98 29.52 -3.09
C THR A 410 -1.67 28.17 -3.00
N HIS A 411 -2.54 27.88 -3.96
CA HIS A 411 -3.22 26.59 -4.09
C HIS A 411 -2.32 25.52 -4.74
N LYS A 412 -2.52 24.25 -4.38
CA LYS A 412 -1.75 23.11 -4.89
C LYS A 412 -1.80 22.88 -6.41
N SER A 413 -2.77 23.46 -7.11
CA SER A 413 -2.82 23.39 -8.58
C SER A 413 -1.79 24.29 -9.27
N VAL A 414 -1.07 25.12 -8.52
CA VAL A 414 0.12 25.82 -9.03
C VAL A 414 1.28 24.84 -9.10
N ILE A 415 1.74 24.54 -10.30
CA ILE A 415 2.92 23.68 -10.54
C ILE A 415 4.18 24.50 -10.21
N SER A 416 4.50 24.61 -8.92
CA SER A 416 5.70 25.26 -8.39
C SER A 416 6.51 24.28 -7.56
N ASN A 417 7.73 23.98 -8.01
CA ASN A 417 8.65 23.07 -7.32
C ASN A 417 9.34 23.70 -6.09
N THR A 418 8.96 24.92 -5.69
CA THR A 418 9.67 25.72 -4.68
C THR A 418 8.80 26.56 -3.75
N ALA A 419 7.54 26.85 -4.09
CA ALA A 419 6.66 27.63 -3.23
C ALA A 419 5.86 26.70 -2.28
N PRO A 420 5.75 27.00 -0.98
CA PRO A 420 4.90 26.23 -0.08
C PRO A 420 3.41 26.44 -0.43
N THR A 421 2.62 25.38 -0.38
CA THR A 421 1.17 25.43 -0.63
C THR A 421 0.38 25.69 0.64
N ASN A 422 -0.88 26.07 0.48
CA ASN A 422 -1.80 26.34 1.60
C ASN A 422 -2.36 25.08 2.30
N GLU A 423 -2.18 23.85 1.77
CA GLU A 423 -2.85 22.64 2.27
C GLU A 423 -2.66 22.33 3.76
N ARG A 424 -1.49 22.63 4.34
CA ARG A 424 -1.23 22.42 5.77
C ARG A 424 -1.97 23.43 6.66
N LEU A 425 -2.06 24.67 6.19
CA LEU A 425 -2.76 25.76 6.88
C LEU A 425 -4.28 25.59 6.73
N ASP A 426 -4.73 25.16 5.55
CA ASP A 426 -6.11 24.78 5.23
C ASP A 426 -6.64 23.72 6.22
N TYR A 427 -5.92 22.61 6.41
CA TYR A 427 -6.30 21.57 7.37
C TYR A 427 -6.42 22.11 8.82
N LEU A 428 -5.46 22.92 9.27
CA LEU A 428 -5.49 23.53 10.60
C LEU A 428 -6.69 24.49 10.74
N GLY A 429 -6.93 25.31 9.72
CA GLY A 429 -8.04 26.25 9.67
C GLY A 429 -9.41 25.58 9.62
N GLN A 430 -9.56 24.46 8.89
CA GLN A 430 -10.79 23.67 8.89
C GLN A 430 -11.14 23.19 10.30
N LYS A 431 -10.14 22.73 11.08
CA LYS A 431 -10.35 22.30 12.48
C LYS A 431 -10.61 23.47 13.43
N ALA A 432 -9.94 24.60 13.25
CA ALA A 432 -10.21 25.82 14.02
C ALA A 432 -11.64 26.33 13.77
N ILE A 433 -12.06 26.46 12.50
CA ILE A 433 -13.42 26.89 12.13
C ILE A 433 -14.46 25.90 12.68
N GLN A 434 -14.23 24.59 12.60
CA GLN A 434 -15.15 23.59 13.15
C GLN A 434 -15.36 23.75 14.65
N LEU A 435 -14.29 23.96 15.42
CA LEU A 435 -14.36 24.19 16.86
C LEU A 435 -15.08 25.50 17.18
N PHE A 436 -14.67 26.61 16.56
CA PHE A 436 -15.24 27.92 16.84
C PHE A 436 -16.71 28.03 16.41
N ALA A 437 -17.10 27.43 15.28
CA ALA A 437 -18.50 27.35 14.87
C ALA A 437 -19.34 26.55 15.88
N ALA A 438 -18.83 25.43 16.38
CA ALA A 438 -19.50 24.64 17.41
C ALA A 438 -19.66 25.46 18.71
N GLU A 439 -18.60 26.10 19.21
CA GLU A 439 -18.65 26.99 20.38
C GLU A 439 -19.66 28.14 20.20
N PHE A 440 -19.69 28.74 19.01
CA PHE A 440 -20.58 29.85 18.68
C PHE A 440 -22.05 29.42 18.69
N PHE A 441 -22.39 28.28 18.10
CA PHE A 441 -23.79 27.83 18.00
C PHE A 441 -24.30 27.07 19.24
N LEU A 442 -23.42 26.45 20.05
CA LEU A 442 -23.78 25.62 21.22
C LEU A 442 -24.75 26.29 22.21
N GLY A 443 -24.64 27.60 22.40
CA GLY A 443 -25.53 28.40 23.27
C GLY A 443 -26.59 29.23 22.55
N ARG A 444 -26.75 29.07 21.23
CA ARG A 444 -27.60 29.93 20.37
C ARG A 444 -28.62 29.16 19.55
N VAL A 445 -28.45 27.84 19.40
CA VAL A 445 -29.18 26.97 18.47
C VAL A 445 -29.61 25.71 19.24
N PRO A 446 -30.81 25.14 19.01
CA PRO A 446 -31.23 23.91 19.66
C PRO A 446 -30.31 22.73 19.28
N PRO A 447 -30.14 21.70 20.15
CA PRO A 447 -29.23 20.59 19.90
C PRO A 447 -29.44 19.86 18.56
N GLU A 448 -30.68 19.81 18.09
CA GLU A 448 -31.10 19.15 16.85
C GLU A 448 -30.57 19.87 15.59
N GLU A 449 -30.48 21.21 15.62
CA GLU A 449 -29.98 22.03 14.50
C GLU A 449 -28.46 22.28 14.57
N LEU A 450 -27.82 22.04 15.73
CA LEU A 450 -26.42 22.41 15.97
C LEU A 450 -25.47 21.80 14.93
N HIS A 451 -25.68 20.53 14.56
CA HIS A 451 -24.81 19.84 13.59
C HIS A 451 -24.92 20.46 12.20
N GLU A 452 -26.13 20.77 11.75
CA GLU A 452 -26.40 21.39 10.43
C GLU A 452 -25.79 22.81 10.34
N LYS A 453 -25.92 23.62 11.40
CA LYS A 453 -25.33 24.97 11.45
C LYS A 453 -23.81 24.95 11.41
N VAL A 454 -23.16 23.98 12.04
CA VAL A 454 -21.70 23.81 11.98
C VAL A 454 -21.27 23.32 10.59
N ASP A 455 -21.96 22.29 10.06
CA ASP A 455 -21.67 21.69 8.76
C ASP A 455 -21.72 22.70 7.60
N LEU A 456 -22.58 23.72 7.70
CA LEU A 456 -22.67 24.83 6.76
C LEU A 456 -21.31 25.53 6.50
N TYR A 457 -20.40 25.52 7.48
CA TYR A 457 -19.06 26.11 7.41
C TYR A 457 -17.93 25.08 7.24
N THR A 458 -18.19 23.78 7.48
CA THR A 458 -17.12 22.75 7.57
C THR A 458 -17.21 21.63 6.53
N LYS A 459 -18.41 21.31 6.05
CA LYS A 459 -18.68 20.15 5.17
C LYS A 459 -18.23 20.41 3.72
N HIS A 460 -18.54 21.59 3.19
CA HIS A 460 -18.14 22.00 1.84
C HIS A 460 -17.47 23.38 1.89
N SER A 461 -16.29 23.52 1.27
CA SER A 461 -15.58 24.80 1.24
C SER A 461 -16.26 25.85 0.36
N ASP A 462 -17.23 25.48 -0.49
CA ASP A 462 -17.90 26.40 -1.41
C ASP A 462 -18.64 27.54 -0.69
N ASN A 463 -19.25 27.27 0.48
CA ASN A 463 -19.90 28.29 1.30
C ASN A 463 -18.89 29.31 1.85
N LEU A 464 -17.74 28.82 2.36
CA LEU A 464 -16.60 29.67 2.71
C LEU A 464 -16.04 30.38 1.48
N GLY A 465 -16.12 29.79 0.30
CA GLY A 465 -15.77 30.42 -0.98
C GLY A 465 -16.68 31.60 -1.34
N ILE A 466 -17.99 31.50 -1.08
CA ILE A 466 -18.93 32.62 -1.23
C ILE A 466 -18.55 33.77 -0.29
N ILE A 467 -18.15 33.48 0.95
CA ILE A 467 -17.67 34.48 1.91
C ILE A 467 -16.33 35.08 1.43
N GLY A 468 -15.34 34.25 1.11
CA GLY A 468 -14.01 34.70 0.67
C GLY A 468 -14.06 35.57 -0.59
N ARG A 469 -14.96 35.30 -1.54
CA ARG A 469 -15.19 36.18 -2.69
C ARG A 469 -15.81 37.53 -2.30
N LYS A 470 -16.80 37.55 -1.39
CA LYS A 470 -17.32 38.83 -0.85
C LYS A 470 -16.20 39.63 -0.15
N MET A 471 -15.18 38.95 0.39
CA MET A 471 -14.02 39.60 0.98
C MET A 471 -12.99 40.11 -0.05
N GLY A 472 -13.02 39.58 -1.29
CA GLY A 472 -12.06 39.83 -2.37
C GLY A 472 -10.81 38.93 -2.32
N LEU A 473 -10.91 37.76 -1.69
CA LEU A 473 -9.79 36.81 -1.57
C LEU A 473 -9.50 36.08 -2.90
N ASP A 474 -10.50 35.90 -3.75
CA ASP A 474 -10.39 35.24 -5.05
C ASP A 474 -9.49 35.96 -6.06
N GLU A 475 -9.46 37.30 -6.01
CA GLU A 475 -8.57 38.12 -6.84
C GLU A 475 -7.07 37.98 -6.50
N LEU A 476 -6.76 37.32 -5.37
CA LEU A 476 -5.42 37.18 -4.80
C LEU A 476 -4.85 35.77 -4.98
N LEU A 477 -5.66 34.80 -5.42
CA LEU A 477 -5.27 33.40 -5.46
C LEU A 477 -4.30 33.10 -6.60
N TYR A 478 -3.19 32.45 -6.26
CA TYR A 478 -2.39 31.72 -7.24
C TYR A 478 -2.96 30.31 -7.35
N TRP A 479 -3.63 30.03 -8.47
CA TRP A 479 -4.21 28.73 -8.77
C TRP A 479 -4.40 28.54 -10.28
N THR A 480 -4.51 27.29 -10.69
CA THR A 480 -4.85 26.88 -12.06
C THR A 480 -6.25 26.25 -12.06
N PRO A 481 -7.24 26.76 -12.80
CA PRO A 481 -8.56 26.14 -12.91
C PRO A 481 -8.55 24.92 -13.83
N THR A 482 -9.43 23.95 -13.55
CA THR A 482 -9.55 22.72 -14.36
C THR A 482 -9.88 23.02 -15.83
N ASN A 483 -10.63 24.09 -16.09
CA ASN A 483 -10.95 24.57 -17.44
C ASN A 483 -10.06 25.71 -17.94
N ALA A 484 -8.80 25.83 -17.48
CA ALA A 484 -7.88 26.90 -17.85
C ALA A 484 -7.83 27.16 -19.36
N LYS A 485 -7.71 26.10 -20.19
CA LYS A 485 -7.68 26.22 -21.65
C LYS A 485 -8.97 26.82 -22.23
N GLU A 486 -10.14 26.43 -21.71
CA GLU A 486 -11.44 26.98 -22.15
C GLU A 486 -11.55 28.46 -21.76
N VAL A 487 -11.09 28.82 -20.56
CA VAL A 487 -11.10 30.21 -20.05
C VAL A 487 -10.13 31.08 -20.85
N GLU A 488 -8.95 30.58 -21.20
CA GLU A 488 -7.98 31.27 -22.06
C GLU A 488 -8.52 31.50 -23.47
N MET A 489 -9.10 30.47 -24.11
CA MET A 489 -9.71 30.60 -25.44
C MET A 489 -10.87 31.60 -25.43
N ALA A 490 -11.81 31.47 -24.48
CA ALA A 490 -12.93 32.39 -24.36
C ALA A 490 -12.45 33.85 -24.17
N ASN A 491 -11.46 34.08 -23.31
CA ASN A 491 -10.88 35.42 -23.10
C ASN A 491 -10.22 35.99 -24.37
N GLN A 492 -9.61 35.15 -25.22
CA GLN A 492 -9.06 35.57 -26.52
C GLN A 492 -10.16 35.92 -27.53
N GLU A 493 -11.30 35.24 -27.46
CA GLU A 493 -12.51 35.52 -28.25
C GLU A 493 -13.34 36.69 -27.70
N GLY A 494 -12.94 37.29 -26.56
CA GLY A 494 -13.64 38.39 -25.90
C GLY A 494 -14.81 37.96 -25.00
N HIS A 495 -15.01 36.66 -24.81
CA HIS A 495 -16.03 36.08 -23.94
C HIS A 495 -15.48 35.78 -22.53
N LYS A 496 -16.16 36.26 -21.49
CA LYS A 496 -15.78 35.96 -20.09
C LYS A 496 -16.36 34.61 -19.65
N LEU A 497 -15.55 33.55 -19.72
CA LEU A 497 -15.90 32.26 -19.12
C LEU A 497 -15.45 32.22 -17.65
N LYS A 498 -16.35 31.76 -16.76
CA LYS A 498 -16.03 31.63 -15.32
C LYS A 498 -15.09 30.43 -15.08
N PRO A 499 -14.01 30.58 -14.29
CA PRO A 499 -13.18 29.46 -13.85
C PRO A 499 -14.00 28.44 -13.03
N LYS A 500 -13.93 27.16 -13.40
CA LYS A 500 -14.53 26.06 -12.62
C LYS A 500 -13.73 25.83 -11.33
N GLY A 501 -14.44 25.61 -10.22
CA GLY A 501 -13.85 25.37 -8.90
C GLY A 501 -13.39 26.62 -8.12
N ILE A 502 -13.67 27.84 -8.61
CA ILE A 502 -13.24 29.07 -7.92
C ILE A 502 -13.82 29.19 -6.51
N GLU A 503 -15.09 28.85 -6.30
CA GLU A 503 -15.70 28.76 -4.96
C GLU A 503 -14.88 27.84 -4.03
N THR A 504 -14.65 26.61 -4.46
CA THR A 504 -13.99 25.56 -3.66
C THR A 504 -12.58 25.98 -3.25
N VAL A 505 -11.79 26.51 -4.21
CA VAL A 505 -10.41 26.96 -3.98
C VAL A 505 -10.36 28.22 -3.11
N THR A 506 -11.29 29.16 -3.30
CA THR A 506 -11.39 30.36 -2.44
C THR A 506 -11.77 29.99 -1.01
N GLY A 507 -12.64 28.99 -0.83
CA GLY A 507 -13.01 28.47 0.48
C GLY A 507 -11.83 27.86 1.23
N ARG A 508 -11.02 27.04 0.54
CA ARG A 508 -9.79 26.45 1.10
C ARG A 508 -8.72 27.50 1.41
N ALA A 509 -8.64 28.57 0.61
CA ALA A 509 -7.79 29.70 0.93
C ALA A 509 -8.30 30.49 2.17
N LEU A 510 -9.62 30.60 2.37
CA LEU A 510 -10.19 31.22 3.57
C LEU A 510 -9.96 30.33 4.82
N GLN A 511 -10.07 29.01 4.68
CA GLN A 511 -9.67 28.05 5.72
C GLN A 511 -8.19 28.24 6.05
N ALA A 512 -7.31 28.24 5.03
CA ALA A 512 -5.89 28.48 5.22
C ALA A 512 -5.55 29.83 5.86
N LEU A 513 -6.31 30.88 5.58
CA LEU A 513 -6.15 32.19 6.21
C LEU A 513 -6.41 32.11 7.72
N VAL A 514 -7.48 31.43 8.14
CA VAL A 514 -7.76 31.19 9.57
C VAL A 514 -6.67 30.33 10.20
N GLY A 515 -6.20 29.29 9.50
CA GLY A 515 -5.09 28.44 9.97
C GLY A 515 -3.77 29.21 10.10
N ALA A 516 -3.49 30.17 9.22
CA ALA A 516 -2.33 31.04 9.31
C ALA A 516 -2.43 32.01 10.50
N ILE A 517 -3.60 32.62 10.73
CA ILE A 517 -3.83 33.48 11.91
C ILE A 517 -3.67 32.66 13.19
N TYR A 518 -4.25 31.46 13.24
CA TYR A 518 -4.12 30.55 14.38
C TYR A 518 -2.66 30.17 14.64
N HIS A 519 -1.88 29.89 13.59
CA HIS A 519 -0.48 29.48 13.70
C HIS A 519 0.45 30.62 14.16
N ASP A 520 0.22 31.84 13.68
CA ASP A 520 1.10 33.00 13.91
C ASP A 520 0.70 33.84 15.14
N GLN A 521 -0.61 33.98 15.41
CA GLN A 521 -1.16 34.84 16.47
C GLN A 521 -1.92 34.08 17.57
N GLY A 522 -2.17 32.79 17.40
CA GLY A 522 -2.86 31.95 18.38
C GLY A 522 -4.39 31.88 18.22
N ASP A 523 -5.02 31.14 19.13
CA ASP A 523 -6.45 30.79 19.10
C ASP A 523 -7.36 32.01 19.24
N PHE A 524 -7.03 32.94 20.13
CA PHE A 524 -7.85 34.13 20.41
C PHE A 524 -8.04 35.01 19.17
N ALA A 525 -6.95 35.32 18.46
CA ALA A 525 -6.98 36.13 17.25
C ALA A 525 -7.74 35.43 16.10
N ALA A 526 -7.55 34.11 15.97
CA ALA A 526 -8.28 33.31 14.99
C ALA A 526 -9.79 33.26 15.28
N ARG A 527 -10.19 33.10 16.54
CA ARG A 527 -11.59 33.11 16.97
C ARG A 527 -12.25 34.46 16.70
N GLU A 528 -11.62 35.58 17.08
CA GLU A 528 -12.16 36.94 16.82
C GLU A 528 -12.39 37.15 15.31
N PHE A 529 -11.44 36.72 14.47
CA PHE A 529 -11.58 36.82 13.01
C PHE A 529 -12.75 35.97 12.48
N VAL A 530 -12.89 34.72 12.93
CA VAL A 530 -13.96 33.80 12.51
C VAL A 530 -15.34 34.32 12.91
N ASP A 531 -15.53 34.78 14.15
CA ASP A 531 -16.80 35.33 14.64
C ASP A 531 -17.23 36.58 13.83
N LYS A 532 -16.26 37.46 13.55
CA LYS A 532 -16.49 38.78 12.94
C LYS A 532 -16.61 38.78 11.41
N HIS A 533 -16.01 37.80 10.73
CA HIS A 533 -15.93 37.78 9.28
C HIS A 533 -16.48 36.53 8.60
N ILE A 534 -16.67 35.42 9.33
CA ILE A 534 -17.17 34.15 8.79
C ILE A 534 -18.56 33.84 9.35
N LEU A 535 -18.70 33.65 10.66
CA LEU A 535 -19.96 33.19 11.28
C LEU A 535 -21.08 34.25 11.25
N THR A 536 -20.73 35.53 11.14
CA THR A 536 -21.68 36.64 10.95
C THR A 536 -21.96 36.96 9.48
N ALA A 537 -21.29 36.32 8.53
CA ALA A 537 -21.53 36.53 7.12
C ALA A 537 -22.75 35.74 6.64
N PRO A 538 -23.66 36.34 5.83
CA PRO A 538 -24.82 35.62 5.31
C PRO A 538 -24.39 34.60 4.24
N ILE A 539 -24.40 33.33 4.63
CA ILE A 539 -24.54 32.19 3.71
C ILE A 539 -26.02 32.07 3.34
N LYS A 540 -26.31 31.69 2.10
CA LYS A 540 -27.67 31.50 1.58
C LYS A 540 -27.97 30.01 1.46
#